data_AF-A0A1J9QAS0-F1
#
_entry.id   AF-A0A1J9QAS0-F1
#
_cell.length_a   1.000
_cell.length_b   1.000
_cell.length_c   1.000
_cell.angle_alpha   90.00
_cell.angle_beta   90.00
_cell.angle_gamma   90.00
#
_symmetry.space_group_name_H-M   'P 1'
#
loop_
_entity.id
_entity.type
_entity.pdbx_description
1 polymer ?
#
loop_
_entity_poly.entity_id
_entity_poly.type
_entity_poly.pdbx_seq_one_letter_code
_entity_poly.pdbx_strand_id
1 'polypeptide(L)'
;MTLLGAVHTTFGKFQIAFEPVDEAHTYRLQLYRFPTFLQFHLPEPDENNERVVRFTNNANDDLPSRVLLSAHAAVAGILHATGMARTIDQIFRDREELPCLAADGCTNIWQLPLLAR
;
A
#
# COMPACT_ATOMS: atom_id res chain seq x y z
N MET A 1 0.57 -11.88 3.44
CA MET A 1 -0.88 -11.61 3.53
C MET A 1 -1.49 -11.81 2.16
N THR A 2 -2.69 -12.35 2.07
CA THR A 2 -3.39 -12.53 0.79
C THR A 2 -4.48 -11.47 0.65
N LEU A 3 -4.46 -10.73 -0.44
CA LEU A 3 -5.47 -9.73 -0.79
C LEU A 3 -5.97 -10.02 -2.21
N LEU A 4 -7.20 -9.61 -2.51
CA LEU A 4 -7.69 -9.58 -3.89
C LEU A 4 -6.73 -8.73 -4.74
N GLY A 5 -6.36 -9.19 -5.93
CA GLY A 5 -5.28 -8.58 -6.73
C GLY A 5 -5.40 -7.06 -6.91
N ALA A 6 -6.60 -6.54 -7.18
CA ALA A 6 -6.82 -5.10 -7.30
C ALA A 6 -6.58 -4.35 -5.96
N VAL A 7 -7.03 -4.93 -4.84
CA VAL A 7 -6.80 -4.39 -3.49
C VAL A 7 -5.32 -4.46 -3.12
N HIS A 8 -4.64 -5.55 -3.48
CA HIS A 8 -3.19 -5.70 -3.30
C HIS A 8 -2.41 -4.59 -4.02
N THR A 9 -2.77 -4.27 -5.26
CA THR A 9 -2.17 -3.15 -6.00
C THR A 9 -2.37 -1.82 -5.29
N THR A 10 -3.58 -1.54 -4.80
CA THR A 10 -3.84 -0.30 -4.05
C THR A 10 -3.10 -0.24 -2.71
N PHE A 11 -2.89 -1.39 -2.06
CA PHE A 11 -2.08 -1.49 -0.85
C PHE A 11 -0.61 -1.14 -1.12
N GLY A 12 -0.04 -1.66 -2.22
CA GLY A 12 1.31 -1.30 -2.65
C GLY A 12 1.48 0.18 -3.00
N LYS A 13 0.41 0.84 -3.48
CA LYS A 13 0.37 2.27 -3.79
C LYS A 13 0.04 3.16 -2.59
N PHE A 14 -0.01 2.61 -1.37
CA PHE A 14 -0.39 3.34 -0.15
C PHE A 14 -1.77 4.02 -0.25
N GLN A 15 -2.68 3.49 -1.07
CA GLN A 15 -4.05 4.02 -1.21
C GLN A 15 -5.01 3.40 -0.18
N ILE A 16 -4.60 2.28 0.41
CA ILE A 16 -5.23 1.63 1.56
C ILE A 16 -4.12 1.23 2.53
N ALA A 17 -4.35 1.37 3.83
CA ALA A 17 -3.44 0.91 4.87
C ALA A 17 -4.19 0.25 6.04
N PHE A 18 -3.48 -0.60 6.79
CA PHE A 18 -4.00 -1.30 7.96
C PHE A 18 -3.38 -0.70 9.22
N GLU A 19 -4.10 0.24 9.84
CA GLU A 19 -3.65 0.90 11.05
C GLU A 19 -3.94 -0.01 12.26
N PRO A 20 -2.93 -0.38 13.07
CA PRO A 20 -3.14 -1.27 14.20
C PRO A 20 -4.01 -0.61 15.28
N VAL A 21 -4.96 -1.36 15.81
CA VAL A 21 -5.72 -0.98 17.02
C VAL A 21 -5.21 -1.76 18.24
N ASP A 22 -5.77 -1.53 19.42
CA ASP A 22 -5.29 -2.17 20.65
C ASP A 22 -5.36 -3.71 20.60
N GLU A 23 -6.42 -4.26 20.01
CA GLU A 23 -6.60 -5.71 19.86
C GLU A 23 -5.56 -6.33 18.89
N ALA A 24 -5.01 -7.49 19.27
CA ALA A 24 -4.00 -8.19 18.50
C ALA A 24 -4.52 -8.62 17.12
N HIS A 25 -3.74 -8.35 16.07
CA HIS A 25 -4.07 -8.64 14.67
C HIS A 25 -5.38 -8.00 14.19
N THR A 26 -5.87 -6.98 14.90
CA THR A 26 -6.99 -6.17 14.48
C THR A 26 -6.46 -4.84 13.94
N TYR A 27 -7.06 -4.38 12.84
CA TYR A 27 -6.64 -3.19 12.13
C TYR A 27 -7.83 -2.39 11.65
N ARG A 28 -7.73 -1.06 11.76
CA ARG A 28 -8.62 -0.11 11.09
C ARG A 28 -8.11 0.14 9.67
N LEU A 29 -8.99 0.02 8.68
CA LEU A 29 -8.68 0.36 7.30
C LEU A 29 -8.66 1.87 7.14
N GLN A 30 -7.50 2.39 6.77
CA GLN A 30 -7.36 3.76 6.30
C GLN A 30 -7.50 3.76 4.77
N LEU A 31 -8.56 4.38 4.28
CA LEU A 31 -8.80 4.56 2.85
C LEU A 31 -8.38 5.96 2.44
N TYR A 32 -7.42 6.05 1.53
CA TYR A 32 -7.01 7.31 0.94
C TYR A 32 -7.68 7.48 -0.42
N ARG A 33 -6.93 7.82 -1.47
CA ARG A 33 -7.38 7.85 -2.88
C ARG A 33 -7.73 6.45 -3.43
N PHE A 34 -8.51 5.70 -2.66
CA PHE A 34 -8.94 4.34 -2.94
C PHE A 34 -10.08 4.37 -3.95
N PRO A 35 -10.02 3.59 -5.05
CA PRO A 35 -11.05 3.62 -6.07
C PRO A 35 -12.42 3.21 -5.53
N THR A 36 -13.47 4.01 -5.80
CA THR A 36 -14.84 3.75 -5.31
C THR A 36 -15.37 2.39 -5.75
N PHE A 37 -15.07 1.98 -6.98
CA PHE A 37 -15.45 0.67 -7.49
C PHE A 37 -14.70 -0.48 -6.82
N LEU A 38 -13.66 -0.26 -6.00
CA LEU A 38 -13.07 -1.36 -5.22
C LEU A 38 -13.67 -1.46 -3.82
N GLN A 39 -14.48 -0.49 -3.39
CA GLN A 39 -15.04 -0.47 -2.04
C GLN A 39 -16.05 -1.59 -1.78
N PHE A 40 -16.67 -2.14 -2.83
CA PHE A 40 -17.55 -3.30 -2.69
C PHE A 40 -16.79 -4.60 -2.36
N HIS A 41 -15.47 -4.61 -2.50
CA HIS A 41 -14.61 -5.71 -2.05
C HIS A 41 -14.13 -5.54 -0.60
N LEU A 42 -14.48 -4.44 0.05
CA LEU A 42 -14.12 -4.16 1.44
C LEU A 42 -15.31 -4.47 2.37
N PRO A 43 -15.05 -4.86 3.63
CA PRO A 43 -16.09 -5.04 4.64
C PRO A 43 -16.92 -3.76 4.81
N GLU A 44 -18.23 -3.89 5.00
CA GLU A 44 -19.11 -2.74 5.20
C GLU A 44 -18.62 -1.85 6.36
N PRO A 45 -18.73 -0.52 6.22
CA PRO A 45 -18.37 0.38 7.29
C PRO A 45 -19.38 0.30 8.44
N ASP A 46 -18.92 0.57 9.65
CA ASP A 46 -19.78 0.70 10.83
C ASP A 46 -20.52 2.05 10.86
N GLU A 47 -21.23 2.31 11.95
CA GLU A 47 -21.98 3.54 12.19
C GLU A 47 -21.13 4.83 12.17
N ASN A 48 -19.82 4.72 12.40
CA ASN A 48 -18.86 5.82 12.39
C ASN A 48 -18.15 5.95 11.04
N ASN A 49 -18.59 5.19 10.03
CA ASN A 49 -17.93 5.06 8.73
C ASN A 49 -16.51 4.46 8.83
N GLU A 50 -16.21 3.72 9.90
CA GLU A 50 -14.94 3.01 10.08
C GLU A 50 -15.05 1.57 9.60
N ARG A 51 -13.93 1.00 9.18
CA ARG A 51 -13.85 -0.41 8.74
C ARG A 51 -12.77 -1.08 9.57
N VAL A 52 -13.16 -1.99 10.45
CA VAL A 52 -12.24 -2.73 11.32
C VAL A 52 -12.20 -4.18 10.87
N VAL A 53 -11.00 -4.72 10.68
CA VAL A 53 -10.77 -6.12 10.28
C VAL A 53 -9.87 -6.80 11.27
N ARG A 54 -10.17 -8.06 11.57
CA ARG A 54 -9.27 -8.94 12.31
C ARG A 54 -8.68 -9.98 11.37
N PHE A 55 -7.35 -10.04 11.32
CA PHE A 55 -6.67 -11.06 10.56
C PHE A 55 -6.66 -12.36 11.34
N THR A 56 -7.27 -13.38 10.74
CA THR A 56 -7.30 -14.73 11.28
C THR A 56 -6.40 -15.62 10.44
N ASN A 57 -5.79 -16.61 11.09
CA ASN A 57 -4.98 -17.55 10.36
C ASN A 57 -5.88 -18.50 9.56
N ASN A 58 -5.56 -18.70 8.28
CA ASN A 58 -6.28 -19.62 7.41
C ASN A 58 -5.23 -20.52 6.76
N ALA A 59 -5.04 -21.73 7.31
CA ALA A 59 -3.87 -22.61 7.15
C ALA A 59 -2.69 -22.26 8.06
N ASN A 60 -1.64 -23.08 8.10
CA ASN A 60 -0.55 -23.01 9.08
C ASN A 60 0.45 -21.86 8.81
N ASP A 61 -0.01 -20.78 8.18
CA ASP A 61 0.81 -19.66 7.73
C ASP A 61 0.94 -18.61 8.84
N ASP A 62 2.04 -17.88 8.87
CA ASP A 62 2.19 -16.79 9.84
C ASP A 62 1.30 -15.60 9.46
N LEU A 63 0.68 -15.00 10.49
CA LEU A 63 -0.05 -13.75 10.32
C LEU A 63 0.91 -12.62 9.90
N PRO A 64 0.43 -11.62 9.13
CA PRO A 64 1.24 -10.49 8.74
C PRO A 64 1.83 -9.76 9.96
N SER A 65 3.10 -9.38 9.86
CA SER A 65 3.78 -8.66 10.94
C SER A 65 3.08 -7.33 11.23
N ARG A 66 2.62 -7.18 12.47
CA ARG A 66 1.99 -5.95 12.98
C ARG A 66 2.90 -4.74 12.86
N VAL A 67 4.20 -4.91 13.07
CA VAL A 67 5.19 -3.83 12.97
C VAL A 67 5.31 -3.34 11.53
N LEU A 68 5.35 -4.26 10.55
CA LEU A 68 5.42 -3.89 9.14
C LEU A 68 4.15 -3.20 8.66
N LEU A 69 2.97 -3.65 9.12
CA LEU A 69 1.70 -3.00 8.82
C LEU A 69 1.62 -1.60 9.43
N SER A 70 2.07 -1.43 10.67
CA SER A 70 2.16 -0.13 11.32
C SER A 70 3.09 0.83 10.58
N ALA A 71 4.25 0.34 10.14
CA ALA A 71 5.19 1.15 9.36
C ALA A 71 4.57 1.56 8.01
N HIS A 72 3.92 0.62 7.32
CA HIS A 72 3.20 0.91 6.07
C HIS A 72 2.10 1.98 6.27
N ALA A 73 1.29 1.85 7.33
CA ALA A 73 0.23 2.81 7.65
C ALA A 73 0.79 4.20 7.98
N ALA A 74 1.88 4.28 8.75
CA ALA A 74 2.54 5.54 9.05
C ALA A 74 3.06 6.22 7.77
N VAL A 75 3.71 5.46 6.88
CA VAL A 75 4.17 5.97 5.59
C VAL A 75 2.98 6.46 4.76
N ALA A 76 1.91 5.67 4.62
CA ALA A 76 0.71 6.07 3.90
C ALA A 76 0.14 7.40 4.44
N GLY A 77 0.02 7.52 5.76
CA GLY A 77 -0.44 8.73 6.42
C GLY A 77 0.42 9.94 6.09
N ILE A 78 1.75 9.82 6.18
CA ILE A 78 2.69 10.89 5.84
C ILE A 78 2.55 11.29 4.36
N LEU A 79 2.48 10.32 3.44
CA LEU A 79 2.40 10.59 2.01
C LEU A 79 1.14 11.36 1.63
N HIS A 80 0.00 11.03 2.24
CA HIS A 80 -1.26 11.72 1.95
C HIS A 80 -1.37 13.04 2.70
N ALA A 81 -0.88 13.15 3.93
CA ALA A 81 -0.86 14.40 4.69
C ALA A 81 0.03 15.46 4.04
N THR A 82 1.16 15.06 3.46
CA THR A 82 2.11 15.97 2.78
C THR A 82 1.74 16.25 1.32
N GLY A 83 0.77 15.51 0.76
CA GLY A 83 0.46 15.55 -0.68
C GLY A 83 1.51 14.91 -1.58
N MET A 84 2.60 14.35 -1.02
CA MET A 84 3.70 13.70 -1.74
C MET A 84 3.29 12.39 -2.40
N ALA A 85 2.11 11.85 -2.07
CA ALA A 85 1.56 10.68 -2.75
C ALA A 85 1.59 10.82 -4.29
N ARG A 86 1.31 12.02 -4.84
CA ARG A 86 1.39 12.28 -6.30
C ARG A 86 2.80 12.13 -6.85
N THR A 87 3.79 12.65 -6.13
CA THR A 87 5.20 12.57 -6.51
C THR A 87 5.68 11.13 -6.52
N ILE A 88 5.29 10.35 -5.50
CA ILE A 88 5.66 8.94 -5.43
C ILE A 88 4.93 8.10 -6.49
N ASP A 89 3.63 8.36 -6.73
CA ASP A 89 2.90 7.71 -7.82
C ASP A 89 3.58 7.99 -9.19
N GLN A 90 4.14 9.19 -9.37
CA GLN A 90 4.90 9.52 -10.57
C GLN A 90 6.23 8.76 -10.61
N ILE A 91 7.01 8.75 -9.52
CA ILE A 91 8.25 7.95 -9.45
C ILE A 91 8.00 6.47 -9.74
N PHE A 92 6.91 5.88 -9.23
CA PHE A 92 6.57 4.49 -9.51
C PHE A 92 6.18 4.26 -10.98
N ARG A 93 5.41 5.16 -11.59
CA ARG A 93 5.10 5.09 -13.04
C ARG A 93 6.35 5.24 -13.88
N ASP A 94 7.17 6.24 -13.59
CA ASP A 94 8.43 6.48 -14.30
C ASP A 94 9.35 5.24 -14.17
N ARG A 95 9.35 4.57 -13.02
CA ARG A 95 10.08 3.31 -12.82
C ARG A 95 9.54 2.15 -13.66
N GLU A 96 8.22 2.05 -13.83
CA GLU A 96 7.58 1.02 -14.68
C GLU A 96 7.80 1.30 -16.18
N GLU A 97 7.95 2.56 -16.56
CA GLU A 97 8.19 3.00 -17.95
C GLU A 97 9.68 2.98 -18.37
N LEU A 98 10.61 2.87 -17.41
CA LEU A 98 12.03 2.76 -17.72
C LEU A 98 12.37 1.42 -18.39
N PRO A 99 13.08 1.40 -19.53
CA PRO A 99 13.55 0.18 -20.16
C PRO A 99 14.62 -0.44 -19.26
N CYS A 100 14.19 -1.41 -18.45
CA CYS A 100 14.96 -2.38 -17.66
C CYS A 100 16.17 -1.81 -16.87
N LEU A 101 16.05 -1.77 -15.54
CA LEU A 101 17.23 -1.72 -14.66
C LEU A 101 18.13 -2.92 -14.97
N ALA A 102 19.45 -2.71 -14.96
CA ALA A 102 20.42 -3.78 -15.15
C ALA A 102 20.20 -4.84 -14.06
N ALA A 103 20.23 -6.12 -14.46
CA ALA A 103 19.90 -7.26 -13.60
C ALA A 103 20.82 -7.38 -12.36
N ASP A 104 21.97 -6.72 -12.39
CA ASP A 104 22.97 -6.67 -11.32
C ASP A 104 22.74 -5.52 -10.31
N GLY A 105 21.71 -4.68 -10.51
CA GLY A 105 21.39 -3.56 -9.63
C GLY A 105 22.39 -2.40 -9.72
N CYS A 106 23.30 -2.41 -10.69
CA CYS A 106 24.33 -1.37 -10.85
C CYS A 106 23.82 -0.13 -11.60
N THR A 107 22.53 -0.06 -11.95
CA THR A 107 22.00 1.11 -12.65
C THR A 107 22.07 2.33 -11.76
N ASN A 108 22.94 3.26 -12.16
CA ASN A 108 23.07 4.56 -11.52
C ASN A 108 21.78 5.37 -11.74
N ILE A 109 20.96 5.45 -10.69
CA ILE A 109 19.68 6.15 -10.69
C ILE A 109 19.80 7.64 -11.08
N TRP A 110 20.98 8.23 -10.90
CA TRP A 110 21.26 9.62 -11.28
C TRP A 110 21.43 9.82 -12.79
N GLN A 111 21.63 8.74 -13.56
CA GLN A 111 21.81 8.76 -15.02
C GLN A 111 20.52 8.45 -15.80
N LEU A 112 19.42 8.14 -15.13
CA LEU A 112 18.12 7.86 -15.75
C LEU A 112 17.60 8.97 -16.69
N PRO A 113 17.84 10.28 -16.45
CA PRO A 113 17.41 11.32 -17.38
C PRO A 113 18.12 11.29 -18.74
N LEU A 114 19.26 10.58 -18.86
CA LEU A 114 20.05 10.50 -20.09
C LEU A 114 19.60 9.38 -21.04
N LEU A 115 18.78 8.44 -20.56
CA LEU A 115 18.31 7.27 -21.31
C LEU A 115 16.93 7.47 -21.94
N ALA A 116 16.24 8.56 -21.61
CA ALA A 116 15.02 9.00 -22.30
C ALA A 116 15.41 9.82 -23.55
N ARG A 117 15.76 9.14 -24.64
CA ARG A 117 15.91 9.73 -25.97
C ARG A 117 15.17 8.92 -27.01
#